data_AF-A0A662PMF8-F1
#
_entry.id   AF-A0A662PMF8-F1
#
_cell.length_a   1.000
_cell.length_b   1.000
_cell.length_c   1.000
_cell.angle_alpha   90.00
_cell.angle_beta   90.00
_cell.angle_gamma   90.00
#
_symmetry.space_group_name_H-M   'P 1'
#
loop_
_entity.id
_entity.type
_entity.pdbx_description
1 polymer ?
#
loop_
_entity_poly.entity_id
_entity_poly.type
_entity_poly.pdbx_seq_one_letter_code
_entity_poly.pdbx_strand_id
1 'polypeptide(L)'
;MKSGVKMRKLAAVSITLIAASILGLFFGVTQAQVHGIQFTAPFPALEFAVARANLVAQFFFQLFKILGFIGPWSAILSLGLGIFLNNALTAVIIAFSSPLILKAKPFSDKHLARIYYEHGIWLFKPIGWTPYRILSLILPIYGLALQCYLIGGIALMTGMKFTGAEFLPFEAISITIICVFASTPALSENPNRDIPKYLKTLKKLLPMILLIMFVTAILEAYSILIT
;
A
#
# COMPACT_ATOMS: atom_id res chain seq x y z
N MET A 1 13.41 12.92 -26.56
CA MET A 1 12.35 11.93 -26.92
C MET A 1 11.02 12.65 -26.96
N LYS A 2 10.20 12.44 -28.01
CA LYS A 2 8.94 13.19 -28.24
C LYS A 2 8.01 13.05 -27.04
N SER A 3 7.55 14.17 -26.47
CA SER A 3 6.69 14.24 -25.27
C SER A 3 5.51 13.25 -25.30
N GLY A 4 5.01 12.93 -26.49
CA GLY A 4 3.92 11.96 -26.71
C GLY A 4 4.16 10.54 -26.19
N VAL A 5 5.39 10.01 -26.18
CA VAL A 5 5.63 8.63 -25.69
C VAL A 5 5.54 8.54 -24.16
N LYS A 6 6.03 9.57 -23.47
CA LYS A 6 5.92 9.68 -22.01
C LYS A 6 4.47 9.86 -21.57
N MET A 7 3.70 10.68 -22.29
CA MET A 7 2.27 10.90 -22.06
C MET A 7 1.46 9.61 -22.22
N ARG A 8 1.75 8.79 -23.25
CA ARG A 8 1.06 7.50 -23.45
C ARG A 8 1.32 6.50 -22.34
N LYS A 9 2.56 6.40 -21.85
CA LYS A 9 2.90 5.49 -20.74
C LYS A 9 2.26 5.93 -19.42
N LEU A 10 2.25 7.24 -19.15
CA LEU A 10 1.56 7.81 -18.00
C LEU A 10 0.06 7.51 -18.08
N ALA A 11 -0.56 7.76 -19.23
CA ALA A 11 -1.97 7.45 -19.46
C ALA A 11 -2.27 5.97 -19.24
N ALA A 12 -1.44 5.06 -19.76
CA ALA A 12 -1.63 3.63 -19.58
C ALA A 12 -1.59 3.21 -18.10
N VAL A 13 -0.60 3.67 -17.33
CA VAL A 13 -0.53 3.37 -15.89
C VAL A 13 -1.67 4.00 -15.11
N SER A 14 -2.05 5.25 -15.43
CA SER A 14 -3.21 5.88 -14.82
C SER A 14 -4.50 5.12 -15.10
N ILE A 15 -4.71 4.67 -16.35
CA ILE A 15 -5.87 3.84 -16.73
C ILE A 15 -5.84 2.52 -15.96
N THR A 16 -4.69 1.86 -15.84
CA THR A 16 -4.57 0.61 -15.08
C THR A 16 -4.88 0.82 -13.60
N LEU A 17 -4.38 1.90 -12.99
CA LEU A 17 -4.68 2.22 -11.59
C LEU A 17 -6.16 2.53 -11.39
N ILE A 18 -6.79 3.30 -12.29
CA ILE A 18 -8.23 3.59 -12.26
C ILE A 18 -9.04 2.30 -12.42
N ALA A 19 -8.69 1.46 -13.39
CA ALA A 19 -9.35 0.18 -13.60
C ALA A 19 -9.22 -0.73 -12.38
N ALA A 20 -8.04 -0.78 -11.76
CA ALA A 20 -7.80 -1.54 -10.54
C ALA A 20 -8.63 -1.03 -9.35
N SER A 21 -8.75 0.29 -9.19
CA SER A 21 -9.64 0.91 -8.20
C SER A 21 -11.11 0.55 -8.42
N ILE A 22 -11.60 0.69 -9.65
CA ILE A 22 -12.99 0.39 -10.01
C ILE A 22 -13.30 -1.10 -9.80
N LEU A 23 -12.43 -1.99 -10.28
CA LEU A 23 -12.59 -3.43 -10.11
C LEU A 23 -12.54 -3.81 -8.63
N GLY A 24 -11.59 -3.25 -7.88
CA GLY A 24 -11.51 -3.44 -6.42
C GLY A 24 -12.83 -3.08 -5.76
N LEU A 25 -13.32 -1.87 -5.99
CA LEU A 25 -14.59 -1.39 -5.42
C LEU A 25 -15.78 -2.27 -5.82
N PHE A 26 -15.89 -2.62 -7.10
CA PHE A 26 -16.95 -3.50 -7.60
C PHE A 26 -16.91 -4.89 -6.95
N PHE A 27 -15.73 -5.50 -6.85
CA PHE A 27 -15.57 -6.78 -6.18
C PHE A 27 -15.85 -6.68 -4.67
N GLY A 28 -15.49 -5.57 -4.04
CA GLY A 28 -15.79 -5.32 -2.63
C GLY A 28 -17.30 -5.29 -2.36
N VAL A 29 -18.03 -4.51 -3.17
CA VAL A 29 -19.49 -4.42 -3.08
C VAL A 29 -20.15 -5.77 -3.35
N THR A 30 -19.77 -6.47 -4.42
CA THR A 30 -20.39 -7.77 -4.77
C THR A 30 -20.11 -8.83 -3.71
N GLN A 31 -18.89 -8.90 -3.16
CA GLN A 31 -18.55 -9.84 -2.10
C GLN A 31 -19.29 -9.52 -0.79
N ALA A 32 -19.40 -8.25 -0.42
CA ALA A 32 -20.19 -7.85 0.74
C ALA A 32 -21.70 -8.14 0.56
N GLN A 33 -22.24 -8.08 -0.66
CA GLN A 33 -23.64 -8.48 -0.94
C GLN A 33 -23.85 -9.99 -0.74
N VAL A 34 -22.90 -10.81 -1.15
CA VAL A 34 -23.02 -12.28 -1.11
C VAL A 34 -22.74 -12.82 0.29
N HIS A 35 -21.74 -12.29 0.98
CA HIS A 35 -21.21 -12.85 2.24
C HIS A 35 -21.46 -11.97 3.48
N GLY A 36 -22.07 -10.79 3.32
CA GLY A 36 -22.27 -9.85 4.44
C GLY A 36 -20.94 -9.44 5.08
N ILE A 37 -20.93 -9.24 6.41
CA ILE A 37 -19.73 -8.88 7.19
C ILE A 37 -18.59 -9.89 7.03
N GLN A 38 -18.90 -11.15 6.68
CA GLN A 38 -17.92 -12.23 6.56
C GLN A 38 -17.09 -12.18 5.27
N PHE A 39 -17.35 -11.23 4.36
CA PHE A 39 -16.57 -11.08 3.12
C PHE A 39 -15.07 -10.81 3.37
N THR A 40 -14.71 -10.35 4.57
CA THR A 40 -13.34 -10.10 5.03
C THR A 40 -12.67 -11.33 5.66
N ALA A 41 -13.44 -12.33 6.09
CA ALA A 41 -12.96 -13.56 6.72
C ALA A 41 -12.09 -14.47 5.83
N PRO A 42 -12.26 -14.55 4.49
CA PRO A 42 -11.42 -15.44 3.66
C PRO A 42 -10.01 -14.89 3.37
N PHE A 43 -9.60 -13.78 3.99
CA PHE A 43 -8.28 -13.18 3.77
C PHE A 43 -7.34 -13.41 4.97
N PRO A 44 -6.47 -14.44 4.93
CA PRO A 44 -5.43 -14.63 5.94
C PRO A 44 -4.56 -13.37 6.15
N ALA A 45 -4.33 -12.60 5.10
CA ALA A 45 -3.58 -11.35 5.17
C ALA A 45 -4.24 -10.32 6.10
N LEU A 46 -5.57 -10.28 6.16
CA LEU A 46 -6.31 -9.39 7.05
C LEU A 46 -6.22 -9.89 8.49
N GLU A 47 -6.38 -11.19 8.74
CA GLU A 47 -6.20 -11.77 10.07
C GLU A 47 -4.80 -11.47 10.63
N PHE A 48 -3.76 -11.64 9.82
CA PHE A 48 -2.40 -11.28 10.22
C PHE A 48 -2.23 -9.77 10.45
N ALA A 49 -2.89 -8.92 9.65
CA ALA A 49 -2.85 -7.47 9.85
C ALA A 49 -3.51 -7.06 11.17
N VAL A 50 -4.70 -7.59 11.46
CA VAL A 50 -5.41 -7.36 12.71
C VAL A 50 -4.61 -7.89 13.89
N ALA A 51 -4.05 -9.10 13.80
CA ALA A 51 -3.21 -9.67 14.85
C ALA A 51 -1.99 -8.79 15.15
N ARG A 52 -1.29 -8.28 14.12
CA ARG A 52 -0.18 -7.35 14.32
C ARG A 52 -0.62 -6.03 14.95
N ALA A 53 -1.71 -5.45 14.46
CA ALA A 53 -2.25 -4.20 15.01
C ALA A 53 -2.61 -4.38 16.51
N ASN A 54 -3.25 -5.50 16.85
CA ASN A 54 -3.61 -5.84 18.23
C ASN A 54 -2.38 -6.02 19.14
N LEU A 55 -1.36 -6.74 18.68
CA LEU A 55 -0.12 -6.92 19.44
C LEU A 55 0.54 -5.57 19.77
N VAL A 56 0.62 -4.69 18.78
CA VAL A 56 1.18 -3.35 18.94
C VAL A 56 0.32 -2.50 19.88
N ALA A 57 -1.00 -2.53 19.71
CA ALA A 57 -1.93 -1.81 20.56
C ALA A 57 -1.81 -2.25 22.02
N GLN A 58 -1.75 -3.57 22.28
CA GLN A 58 -1.55 -4.11 23.62
C GLN A 58 -0.24 -3.63 24.26
N PHE A 59 0.86 -3.64 23.50
CA PHE A 59 2.14 -3.13 23.98
C PHE A 59 2.04 -1.67 24.41
N PHE A 60 1.50 -0.79 23.57
CA PHE A 60 1.36 0.63 23.90
C PHE A 60 0.37 0.88 25.03
N PHE A 61 -0.71 0.10 25.11
CA PHE A 61 -1.66 0.20 26.21
C PHE A 61 -1.00 -0.10 27.56
N GLN A 62 -0.19 -1.16 27.64
CA GLN A 62 0.58 -1.47 28.86
C GLN A 62 1.62 -0.40 29.17
N LEU A 63 2.30 0.12 28.15
CA LEU A 63 3.26 1.22 28.32
C LEU A 63 2.59 2.46 28.91
N PHE A 64 1.43 2.87 28.38
CA PHE A 64 0.67 3.99 28.91
C PHE A 64 0.21 3.76 30.35
N LYS A 65 -0.24 2.53 30.66
CA LYS A 65 -0.60 2.16 32.03
C LYS A 65 0.59 2.29 33.00
N ILE A 66 1.78 1.86 32.61
CA ILE A 66 3.01 1.99 33.42
C ILE A 66 3.37 3.46 33.63
N LEU A 67 3.18 4.30 32.62
CA LEU A 67 3.43 5.74 32.68
C LEU A 67 2.33 6.53 33.43
N GLY A 68 1.31 5.85 33.99
CA GLY A 68 0.21 6.47 34.71
C GLY A 68 -0.85 7.13 33.82
N PHE A 69 -0.78 6.94 32.50
CA PHE A 69 -1.77 7.43 31.56
C PHE A 69 -2.92 6.42 31.43
N ILE A 70 -3.93 6.58 32.29
CA ILE A 70 -5.08 5.67 32.40
C ILE A 70 -6.34 6.43 32.00
N GLY A 71 -7.11 5.88 31.04
CA GLY A 71 -8.40 6.44 30.62
C GLY A 71 -8.81 6.04 29.21
N PRO A 72 -9.96 6.51 28.72
CA PRO A 72 -10.44 6.19 27.36
C PRO A 72 -9.43 6.62 26.28
N TRP A 73 -8.70 7.72 26.51
CA TRP A 73 -7.65 8.18 25.60
C TRP A 73 -6.45 7.24 25.50
N SER A 74 -6.12 6.48 26.56
CA SER A 74 -5.02 5.51 26.47
C SER A 74 -5.41 4.33 25.59
N ALA A 75 -6.68 3.90 25.65
CA ALA A 75 -7.23 2.89 24.74
C ALA A 75 -7.24 3.39 23.29
N ILE A 76 -7.81 4.58 23.03
CA ILE A 76 -7.88 5.19 21.68
C ILE A 76 -6.48 5.34 21.07
N LEU A 77 -5.53 5.94 21.80
CA LEU A 77 -4.18 6.14 21.30
C LEU A 77 -3.46 4.82 21.07
N SER A 78 -3.62 3.82 21.95
CA SER A 78 -2.98 2.52 21.79
C SER A 78 -3.50 1.77 20.55
N LEU A 79 -4.82 1.71 20.37
CA LEU A 79 -5.45 1.10 19.19
C LEU A 79 -5.05 1.85 17.93
N GLY A 80 -5.10 3.19 17.96
CA GLY A 80 -4.69 4.04 16.85
C GLY A 80 -3.21 3.87 16.48
N LEU A 81 -2.32 3.68 17.45
CA LEU A 81 -0.91 3.34 17.19
C LEU A 81 -0.75 1.96 16.53
N GLY A 82 -1.56 0.98 16.96
CA GLY A 82 -1.61 -0.34 16.34
C GLY A 82 -2.02 -0.29 14.86
N ILE A 83 -3.13 0.39 14.57
CA ILE A 83 -3.63 0.61 13.21
C ILE A 83 -2.60 1.39 12.38
N PHE A 84 -2.11 2.51 12.91
CA PHE A 84 -1.13 3.36 12.23
C PHE A 84 0.12 2.58 11.83
N LEU A 85 0.73 1.83 12.74
CA LEU A 85 1.99 1.14 12.45
C LEU A 85 1.79 0.00 11.43
N ASN A 86 0.65 -0.70 11.46
CA ASN A 86 0.31 -1.69 10.44
C ASN A 86 0.13 -1.04 9.05
N ASN A 87 -0.58 0.09 8.97
CA ASN A 87 -0.85 0.75 7.70
C ASN A 87 0.42 1.45 7.19
N ALA A 88 1.22 2.05 8.08
CA ALA A 88 2.53 2.63 7.77
C ALA A 88 3.50 1.60 7.20
N LEU A 89 3.56 0.39 7.78
CA LEU A 89 4.37 -0.70 7.23
C LEU A 89 3.97 -1.02 5.80
N THR A 90 2.67 -1.12 5.53
CA THR A 90 2.14 -1.38 4.19
C THR A 90 2.51 -0.27 3.21
N ALA A 91 2.33 1.00 3.60
CA ALA A 91 2.69 2.15 2.77
C ALA A 91 4.20 2.20 2.47
N VAL A 92 5.05 1.89 3.46
CA VAL A 92 6.51 1.79 3.28
C VAL A 92 6.86 0.67 2.30
N ILE A 93 6.28 -0.52 2.46
CA ILE A 93 6.50 -1.64 1.55
C ILE A 93 6.13 -1.24 0.11
N ILE A 94 4.98 -0.62 -0.10
CA ILE A 94 4.55 -0.14 -1.42
C ILE A 94 5.55 0.89 -1.98
N ALA A 95 5.93 1.89 -1.18
CA ALA A 95 6.83 2.96 -1.58
C ALA A 95 8.23 2.45 -2.00
N PHE A 96 8.76 1.45 -1.31
CA PHE A 96 10.10 0.93 -1.56
C PHE A 96 10.14 -0.25 -2.53
N SER A 97 9.01 -0.90 -2.81
CA SER A 97 8.92 -2.05 -3.73
C SER A 97 9.53 -1.76 -5.10
N SER A 98 9.07 -0.71 -5.78
CA SER A 98 9.54 -0.35 -7.12
C SER A 98 11.04 -0.08 -7.19
N PRO A 99 11.63 0.78 -6.34
CA PRO A 99 13.09 0.95 -6.29
C PRO A 99 13.87 -0.34 -6.08
N LEU A 100 13.42 -1.22 -5.17
CA LEU A 100 14.12 -2.46 -4.86
C LEU A 100 14.10 -3.42 -6.05
N ILE A 101 12.93 -3.63 -6.66
CA ILE A 101 12.76 -4.49 -7.84
C ILE A 101 13.60 -3.97 -9.01
N LEU A 102 13.58 -2.66 -9.28
CA LEU A 102 14.30 -2.10 -10.41
C LEU A 102 15.83 -2.09 -10.19
N LYS A 103 16.30 -1.99 -8.94
CA LYS A 103 17.72 -2.19 -8.59
C LYS A 103 18.17 -3.65 -8.67
N ALA A 104 17.25 -4.60 -8.61
CA ALA A 104 17.59 -6.02 -8.77
C ALA A 104 18.04 -6.35 -10.20
N LYS A 105 17.59 -5.60 -11.22
CA LYS A 105 17.99 -5.87 -12.61
C LYS A 105 19.50 -5.70 -12.85
N PRO A 106 20.14 -4.55 -12.57
CA PRO A 106 21.58 -4.41 -12.79
C PRO A 106 22.41 -5.40 -11.98
N PHE A 107 21.93 -5.75 -10.78
CA PHE A 107 22.54 -6.78 -9.96
C PHE A 107 22.47 -8.16 -10.65
N SER A 108 21.28 -8.53 -11.13
CA SER A 108 21.04 -9.77 -11.88
C SER A 108 21.88 -9.83 -13.17
N ASP A 109 21.89 -8.76 -13.95
CA ASP A 109 22.70 -8.67 -15.18
C ASP A 109 24.21 -8.80 -14.88
N LYS A 110 24.69 -8.28 -13.75
CA LYS A 110 26.12 -8.33 -13.39
C LYS A 110 26.54 -9.71 -12.86
N HIS A 111 25.70 -10.34 -12.05
CA HIS A 111 26.08 -11.53 -11.28
C HIS A 111 25.46 -12.82 -11.81
N LEU A 112 24.16 -12.80 -12.15
CA LEU A 112 23.43 -14.00 -12.58
C LEU A 112 23.64 -14.30 -14.06
N ALA A 113 23.71 -13.26 -14.90
CA ALA A 113 24.00 -13.42 -16.32
C ALA A 113 25.29 -14.20 -16.58
N ARG A 114 26.32 -13.98 -15.74
CA ARG A 114 27.60 -14.67 -15.84
C ARG A 114 27.43 -16.19 -15.70
N ILE A 115 26.58 -16.64 -14.77
CA ILE A 115 26.28 -18.06 -14.58
C ILE A 115 25.58 -18.63 -15.82
N TYR A 116 24.66 -17.89 -16.44
CA TYR A 116 24.03 -18.29 -17.69
C TYR A 116 25.05 -18.45 -18.83
N TYR A 117 25.96 -17.49 -18.99
CA TYR A 117 26.97 -17.55 -20.06
C TYR A 117 28.05 -18.61 -19.83
N GLU A 118 28.48 -18.82 -18.58
CA GLU A 118 29.53 -19.80 -18.26
C GLU A 118 29.01 -21.24 -18.17
N HIS A 119 27.80 -21.45 -17.64
CA HIS A 119 27.28 -22.79 -17.32
C HIS A 119 26.01 -23.17 -18.10
N GLY A 120 25.49 -22.29 -18.96
CA GLY A 120 24.30 -22.55 -19.77
C GLY A 120 22.98 -22.64 -18.97
N ILE A 121 22.97 -22.28 -17.68
CA ILE A 121 21.79 -22.42 -16.81
C ILE A 121 20.74 -21.37 -17.20
N TRP A 122 19.70 -21.82 -17.89
CA TRP A 122 18.67 -20.95 -18.49
C TRP A 122 17.88 -20.11 -17.47
N LEU A 123 17.78 -20.57 -16.22
CA LEU A 123 17.13 -19.83 -15.12
C LEU A 123 17.72 -18.42 -14.92
N PHE A 124 19.01 -18.24 -15.24
CA PHE A 124 19.72 -16.97 -15.08
C PHE A 124 19.85 -16.17 -16.38
N LYS A 125 19.09 -16.55 -17.42
CA LYS A 125 19.10 -15.82 -18.69
C LYS A 125 18.74 -14.35 -18.46
N PRO A 126 19.56 -13.39 -18.94
CA PRO A 126 19.27 -11.97 -18.80
C PRO A 126 17.93 -11.62 -19.47
N ILE A 127 17.06 -10.94 -18.72
CA ILE A 127 15.78 -10.44 -19.23
C ILE A 127 15.82 -8.90 -19.34
N GLY A 128 15.03 -8.37 -20.27
CA GLY A 128 14.95 -6.93 -20.51
C GLY A 128 14.40 -6.13 -19.33
N TRP A 129 14.27 -4.82 -19.48
CA TRP A 129 13.65 -3.96 -18.45
C TRP A 129 12.14 -4.19 -18.29
N THR A 130 11.47 -4.72 -19.30
CA THR A 130 10.01 -4.86 -19.31
C THR A 130 9.48 -5.72 -18.16
N PRO A 131 9.99 -6.94 -17.89
CA PRO A 131 9.52 -7.75 -16.77
C PRO A 131 9.73 -7.07 -15.41
N TYR A 132 10.88 -6.43 -15.19
CA TYR A 132 11.14 -5.71 -13.94
C TYR A 132 10.21 -4.51 -13.75
N ARG A 133 9.87 -3.80 -14.84
CA ARG A 133 8.88 -2.71 -14.81
C ARG A 133 7.50 -3.24 -14.46
N ILE A 134 7.07 -4.34 -15.07
CA ILE A 134 5.78 -4.97 -14.74
C ILE A 134 5.77 -5.40 -13.28
N LEU A 135 6.79 -6.12 -12.82
CA LEU A 135 6.91 -6.58 -11.44
C LEU A 135 6.88 -5.41 -10.44
N SER A 136 7.55 -4.29 -10.76
CA SER A 136 7.51 -3.08 -9.92
C SER A 136 6.11 -2.44 -9.82
N LEU A 137 5.23 -2.67 -10.79
CA LEU A 137 3.87 -2.12 -10.78
C LEU A 137 2.86 -3.00 -10.04
N ILE A 138 3.16 -4.29 -9.83
CA ILE A 138 2.20 -5.24 -9.24
C ILE A 138 1.77 -4.77 -7.85
N LEU A 139 2.72 -4.42 -6.98
CA LEU A 139 2.41 -4.12 -5.59
C LEU A 139 1.62 -2.80 -5.41
N PRO A 140 1.99 -1.68 -6.09
CA PRO A 140 1.17 -0.47 -6.07
C PRO A 140 -0.25 -0.68 -6.64
N ILE A 141 -0.38 -1.44 -7.72
CA ILE A 141 -1.69 -1.73 -8.33
C ILE A 141 -2.55 -2.59 -7.39
N TYR A 142 -1.95 -3.64 -6.84
CA TYR A 142 -2.62 -4.55 -5.91
C TYR A 142 -3.05 -3.83 -4.63
N GLY A 143 -2.17 -3.03 -4.03
CA GLY A 143 -2.47 -2.25 -2.83
C GLY A 143 -3.64 -1.28 -3.05
N LEU A 144 -3.69 -0.62 -4.21
CA LEU A 144 -4.79 0.26 -4.57
C LEU A 144 -6.11 -0.51 -4.78
N ALA A 145 -6.07 -1.64 -5.50
CA ALA A 145 -7.23 -2.49 -5.71
C ALA A 145 -7.78 -3.03 -4.38
N LEU A 146 -6.91 -3.47 -3.48
CA LEU A 146 -7.28 -3.97 -2.16
C LEU A 146 -7.91 -2.88 -1.28
N GLN A 147 -7.35 -1.67 -1.29
CA GLN A 147 -7.96 -0.55 -0.56
C GLN A 147 -9.38 -0.26 -1.07
N CYS A 148 -9.56 -0.19 -2.40
CA CYS A 148 -10.87 0.04 -2.99
C CYS A 148 -11.84 -1.12 -2.74
N TYR A 149 -11.35 -2.36 -2.68
CA TYR A 149 -12.13 -3.54 -2.29
C TYR A 149 -12.69 -3.43 -0.87
N LEU A 150 -11.85 -3.05 0.09
CA LEU A 150 -12.29 -2.85 1.47
C LEU A 150 -13.30 -1.69 1.57
N ILE A 151 -13.04 -0.57 0.88
CA ILE A 151 -13.96 0.57 0.81
C ILE A 151 -15.32 0.14 0.23
N GLY A 152 -15.33 -0.62 -0.87
CA GLY A 152 -16.56 -1.09 -1.50
C GLY A 152 -17.41 -1.93 -0.57
N GLY A 153 -16.79 -2.83 0.20
CA GLY A 153 -17.51 -3.65 1.18
C GLY A 153 -18.07 -2.83 2.36
N ILE A 154 -17.26 -1.92 2.92
CA ILE A 154 -17.71 -1.03 4.00
C ILE A 154 -18.88 -0.13 3.54
N ALA A 155 -18.78 0.46 2.34
CA ALA A 155 -19.81 1.37 1.81
C ALA A 155 -21.18 0.71 1.67
N LEU A 156 -21.21 -0.57 1.29
CA LEU A 156 -22.45 -1.33 1.23
C LEU A 156 -23.00 -1.61 2.63
N MET A 157 -22.14 -2.04 3.55
CA MET A 157 -22.54 -2.43 4.91
C MET A 157 -23.06 -1.26 5.75
N THR A 158 -22.55 -0.06 5.52
CA THR A 158 -23.01 1.17 6.21
C THR A 158 -24.18 1.84 5.49
N GLY A 159 -24.71 1.26 4.41
CA GLY A 159 -25.78 1.87 3.60
C GLY A 159 -25.38 3.23 3.01
N MET A 160 -24.10 3.39 2.66
CA MET A 160 -23.46 4.63 2.22
C MET A 160 -23.54 5.80 3.22
N LYS A 161 -23.94 5.54 4.47
CA LYS A 161 -23.83 6.50 5.56
C LYS A 161 -22.45 6.34 6.16
N PHE A 162 -21.50 7.18 5.76
CA PHE A 162 -20.13 7.18 6.27
C PHE A 162 -20.02 7.70 7.72
N THR A 163 -21.11 7.74 8.47
CA THR A 163 -21.13 8.11 9.89
C THR A 163 -20.30 7.08 10.66
N GLY A 164 -19.22 7.51 11.32
CA GLY A 164 -18.25 6.60 11.96
C GLY A 164 -17.18 6.03 11.02
N ALA A 165 -17.13 6.46 9.75
CA ALA A 165 -16.12 6.10 8.76
C ALA A 165 -15.42 7.34 8.14
N GLU A 166 -15.38 8.44 8.89
CA GLU A 166 -14.83 9.74 8.44
C GLU A 166 -13.33 9.69 8.15
N PHE A 167 -12.62 8.70 8.68
CA PHE A 167 -11.21 8.43 8.41
C PHE A 167 -10.96 7.88 6.99
N LEU A 168 -11.94 7.20 6.41
CA LEU A 168 -11.80 6.41 5.19
C LEU A 168 -11.39 7.22 3.95
N PRO A 169 -11.93 8.44 3.69
CA PRO A 169 -11.50 9.25 2.55
C PRO A 169 -10.02 9.67 2.65
N PHE A 170 -9.56 10.04 3.85
CA PHE A 170 -8.18 10.47 4.07
C PHE A 170 -7.20 9.30 3.94
N GLU A 171 -7.58 8.11 4.42
CA GLU A 171 -6.80 6.90 4.23
C GLU A 171 -6.72 6.54 2.75
N ALA A 172 -7.86 6.54 2.05
CA ALA A 172 -7.93 6.27 0.62
C ALA A 172 -7.06 7.21 -0.21
N ILE A 173 -7.07 8.52 0.10
CA ILE A 173 -6.22 9.51 -0.56
C ILE A 173 -4.74 9.20 -0.31
N SER A 174 -4.37 8.91 0.94
CA SER A 174 -2.98 8.63 1.32
C SER A 174 -2.42 7.41 0.59
N ILE A 175 -3.19 6.31 0.55
CA ILE A 175 -2.83 5.08 -0.17
C ILE A 175 -2.81 5.31 -1.69
N THR A 176 -3.77 6.07 -2.23
CA THR A 176 -3.78 6.40 -3.67
C THR A 176 -2.53 7.18 -4.08
N ILE A 177 -2.16 8.20 -3.30
CA ILE A 177 -0.96 9.01 -3.56
C ILE A 177 0.29 8.13 -3.52
N ILE A 178 0.45 7.26 -2.50
CA ILE A 178 1.64 6.41 -2.41
C ILE A 178 1.71 5.39 -3.55
N CYS A 179 0.58 4.79 -3.95
CA CYS A 179 0.54 3.82 -5.05
C CYS A 179 0.85 4.47 -6.41
N VAL A 180 0.27 5.64 -6.70
CA VAL A 180 0.56 6.42 -7.91
C VAL A 180 2.04 6.81 -7.93
N PHE A 181 2.54 7.34 -6.83
CA PHE A 181 3.93 7.77 -6.72
C PHE A 181 4.89 6.58 -6.88
N ALA A 182 4.64 5.46 -6.20
CA ALA A 182 5.43 4.23 -6.30
C ALA A 182 5.42 3.60 -7.70
N SER A 183 4.46 3.94 -8.55
CA SER A 183 4.43 3.49 -9.95
C SER A 183 5.36 4.30 -10.87
N THR A 184 5.79 5.49 -10.46
CA THR A 184 6.59 6.39 -11.30
C THR A 184 7.96 5.83 -11.74
N PRO A 185 8.71 5.05 -10.93
CA PRO A 185 10.00 4.49 -11.37
C PRO A 185 9.86 3.52 -12.54
N ALA A 186 8.78 2.75 -12.60
CA ALA A 186 8.50 1.80 -13.67
C ALA A 186 8.31 2.50 -15.04
N LEU A 187 7.85 3.76 -15.01
CA LEU A 187 7.62 4.59 -16.18
C LEU A 187 8.90 5.22 -16.74
N SER A 188 9.99 5.23 -15.97
CA SER A 188 11.26 5.83 -16.41
C SER A 188 11.89 5.05 -17.57
N GLU A 189 12.42 5.78 -18.55
CA GLU A 189 13.24 5.23 -19.63
C GLU A 189 14.52 4.58 -19.10
N ASN A 190 15.11 5.16 -18.05
CA ASN A 190 16.31 4.65 -17.40
C ASN A 190 16.11 4.60 -15.88
N PRO A 191 15.49 3.53 -15.35
CA PRO A 191 15.18 3.40 -13.93
C PRO A 191 16.39 3.59 -13.01
N ASN A 192 17.56 3.07 -13.39
CA ASN A 192 18.78 3.22 -12.59
C ASN A 192 19.15 4.68 -12.30
N ARG A 193 18.99 5.54 -13.30
CA ARG A 193 19.33 6.96 -13.19
C ARG A 193 18.29 7.73 -12.37
N ASP A 194 17.02 7.34 -12.44
CA ASP A 194 15.92 8.10 -11.86
C ASP A 194 15.49 7.63 -10.46
N ILE A 195 15.85 6.41 -10.04
CA ILE A 195 15.60 5.92 -8.67
C ILE A 195 16.18 6.86 -7.59
N PRO A 196 17.41 7.41 -7.69
CA PRO A 196 17.89 8.38 -6.71
C PRO A 196 17.02 9.64 -6.58
N LYS A 197 16.47 10.13 -7.70
CA LYS A 197 15.55 11.28 -7.70
C LYS A 197 14.22 10.90 -7.05
N TYR A 198 13.68 9.73 -7.39
CA TYR A 198 12.49 9.17 -6.75
C TYR A 198 12.65 9.11 -5.23
N LEU A 199 13.77 8.53 -4.75
CA LEU A 199 14.05 8.42 -3.31
C LEU A 199 14.18 9.80 -2.64
N LYS A 200 14.77 10.79 -3.31
CA LYS A 200 14.86 12.16 -2.80
C LYS A 200 13.47 12.79 -2.63
N THR A 201 12.56 12.56 -3.57
CA THR A 201 11.16 13.03 -3.46
C THR A 201 10.39 12.23 -2.41
N LEU A 202 10.59 10.91 -2.35
CA LEU A 202 9.96 10.05 -1.34
C LEU A 202 10.28 10.50 0.08
N LYS A 203 11.53 10.88 0.36
CA LYS A 203 11.94 11.43 1.67
C LYS A 203 11.13 12.64 2.12
N LYS A 204 10.59 13.42 1.19
CA LYS A 204 9.73 14.58 1.49
C LYS A 204 8.27 14.20 1.57
N LEU A 205 7.82 13.32 0.67
CA LEU A 205 6.42 12.92 0.56
C LEU A 205 5.98 11.96 1.68
N LEU A 206 6.82 10.97 2.01
CA LEU A 206 6.49 9.90 2.95
C LEU A 206 6.14 10.42 4.35
N PRO A 207 6.85 11.39 4.95
CA PRO A 207 6.45 11.95 6.25
C PRO A 207 5.05 12.57 6.25
N MET A 208 4.66 13.25 5.16
CA MET A 208 3.32 13.84 5.04
C MET A 208 2.25 12.75 4.93
N ILE A 209 2.50 11.71 4.14
CA ILE A 209 1.59 10.56 4.03
C ILE A 209 1.45 9.85 5.38
N LEU A 210 2.56 9.59 6.08
CA LEU A 210 2.54 8.97 7.40
C LEU A 210 1.81 9.83 8.43
N LEU A 211 1.93 11.15 8.37
CA LEU A 211 1.18 12.05 9.25
C LEU A 211 -0.33 11.94 9.01
N ILE A 212 -0.77 11.94 7.75
CA ILE A 212 -2.19 11.76 7.42
C ILE A 212 -2.65 10.39 7.91
N MET A 213 -1.89 9.33 7.63
CA MET A 213 -2.20 7.97 8.08
C MET A 213 -2.27 7.82 9.60
N PHE A 214 -1.44 8.58 10.34
CA PHE A 214 -1.49 8.61 11.79
C PHE A 214 -2.81 9.23 12.27
N VAL A 215 -3.18 10.41 11.74
CA VAL A 215 -4.44 11.06 12.09
C VAL A 215 -5.64 10.18 11.74
N THR A 216 -5.64 9.53 10.58
CA THR A 216 -6.72 8.61 10.19
C THR A 216 -6.83 7.41 11.12
N ALA A 217 -5.70 6.85 11.55
CA ALA A 217 -5.71 5.74 12.48
C ALA A 217 -6.25 6.12 13.87
N ILE A 218 -5.97 7.35 14.34
CA ILE A 218 -6.58 7.87 15.58
C ILE A 218 -8.09 8.05 15.41
N LEU A 219 -8.54 8.59 14.27
CA LEU A 219 -9.96 8.76 13.97
C LEU A 219 -10.68 7.40 13.87
N GLU A 220 -10.07 6.42 13.21
CA GLU A 220 -10.58 5.05 13.13
C GLU A 220 -10.70 4.41 14.52
N ALA A 221 -9.65 4.51 15.34
CA ALA A 221 -9.68 4.00 16.71
C ALA A 221 -10.74 4.70 17.58
N TYR A 222 -10.91 6.01 17.41
CA TYR A 222 -11.96 6.78 18.07
C TYR A 222 -13.34 6.28 17.66
N SER A 223 -13.58 6.09 16.37
CA SER A 223 -14.85 5.55 15.86
C SER A 223 -15.13 4.18 16.46
N ILE A 224 -14.17 3.24 16.40
CA ILE A 224 -14.34 1.87 16.90
C ILE A 224 -14.69 1.81 18.40
N LEU A 225 -14.14 2.70 19.22
CA LEU A 225 -14.28 2.63 20.68
C LEU A 225 -15.46 3.41 21.24
N ILE A 226 -16.08 4.29 20.45
CA ILE A 226 -17.14 5.19 20.91
C ILE A 226 -18.49 4.90 20.24
N THR A 227 -18.51 4.25 19.06
CA THR A 227 -19.72 3.67 18.48
C THR A 227 -19.98 2.26 18.98
#